data_AF-A0A966K3D2-F1
#
_entry.id   AF-A0A966K3D2-F1
#
_cell.length_a   1.000
_cell.length_b   1.000
_cell.length_c   1.000
_cell.angle_alpha   90.00
_cell.angle_beta   90.00
_cell.angle_gamma   90.00
#
_symmetry.space_group_name_H-M   'P 1'
#
loop_
_entity.id
_entity.type
_entity.pdbx_description
1 polymer ?
#
loop_
_entity_poly.entity_id
_entity_poly.type
_entity_poly.pdbx_seq_one_letter_code
_entity_poly.pdbx_strand_id
1 'polypeptide(L)' 'LGALPLNLSIREQADSGRPTVVADPDGAISAIYKGIARQVAIRIANLSKDMTSKFPSIVVQKT' A
#
# COMPACT_ATOMS: atom_id res chain seq x y z
N LEU A 1 -5.02 5.57 9.43
CA LEU A 1 -4.91 4.71 8.22
C LEU A 1 -6.25 4.04 7.93
N GLY A 2 -7.02 3.65 8.95
CA GLY A 2 -8.42 3.23 8.84
C GLY A 2 -8.67 2.05 9.77
N ALA A 3 -9.89 1.52 9.76
CA ALA A 3 -10.26 0.31 10.47
C ALA A 3 -11.08 -0.58 9.54
N LEU A 4 -10.94 -1.90 9.71
CA LEU A 4 -11.77 -2.88 9.02
C LEU A 4 -12.83 -3.40 9.96
N PRO A 5 -14.06 -3.65 9.49
CA PRO A 5 -15.10 -4.25 10.30
C PRO A 5 -14.69 -5.68 10.68
N LEU A 6 -15.06 -6.10 11.90
CA LEU A 6 -14.96 -7.49 12.29
C LEU A 6 -16.05 -8.28 11.55
N ASN A 7 -15.68 -8.89 10.42
CA ASN A 7 -16.61 -9.64 9.58
C ASN A 7 -16.04 -11.04 9.28
N LEU A 8 -16.84 -12.07 9.51
CA LEU A 8 -16.46 -13.47 9.30
C LEU A 8 -16.02 -13.74 7.86
N SER A 9 -16.68 -13.10 6.88
CA SER A 9 -16.37 -13.29 5.46
C SER A 9 -14.94 -12.90 5.11
N ILE A 10 -14.34 -11.95 5.83
CA ILE A 10 -12.94 -11.55 5.63
C ILE A 10 -12.01 -12.71 5.94
N ARG A 11 -12.25 -13.37 7.07
CA ARG A 11 -11.46 -14.52 7.50
C ARG A 11 -11.60 -15.68 6.53
N GLU A 12 -12.84 -16.06 6.21
CA GLU A 12 -13.10 -17.19 5.31
C GLU A 12 -12.45 -16.99 3.94
N GLN A 13 -12.61 -15.80 3.37
CA GLN A 13 -12.03 -15.44 2.07
C GLN A 13 -10.50 -15.41 2.14
N ALA A 14 -9.91 -14.83 3.19
CA ALA A 14 -8.46 -14.82 3.37
C ALA A 14 -7.89 -16.23 3.56
N ASP A 15 -8.50 -17.04 4.43
CA ASP A 15 -8.09 -18.41 4.73
C ASP A 15 -8.22 -19.32 3.49
N SER A 16 -9.19 -19.03 2.60
CA SER A 16 -9.36 -19.72 1.31
C SER A 16 -8.30 -19.35 0.24
N GLY A 17 -7.41 -18.40 0.53
CA GLY A 17 -6.42 -17.89 -0.42
C GLY A 17 -7.00 -16.92 -1.46
N ARG A 18 -8.26 -16.49 -1.30
CA ARG A 18 -8.92 -15.51 -2.16
C ARG A 18 -9.44 -14.34 -1.31
N PRO A 19 -8.57 -13.38 -0.93
CA PRO A 19 -8.93 -12.26 -0.06
C PRO A 19 -10.13 -11.46 -0.57
N THR A 20 -10.83 -10.75 0.32
CA THR A 20 -12.07 -10.02 0.00
C THR A 20 -11.97 -9.07 -1.20
N VAL A 21 -10.83 -8.40 -1.39
CA VAL A 21 -10.60 -7.52 -2.55
C VAL A 21 -10.59 -8.23 -3.91
N VAL A 22 -10.41 -9.55 -3.91
CA VAL A 22 -10.45 -10.43 -5.08
C VAL A 22 -11.77 -11.22 -5.14
N ALA A 23 -12.28 -11.66 -3.99
CA ALA A 23 -13.53 -12.42 -3.90
C ALA A 23 -14.76 -11.54 -4.17
N ASP A 24 -14.76 -10.29 -3.68
CA ASP A 24 -15.82 -9.31 -3.84
C ASP A 24 -15.23 -7.92 -4.10
N PRO A 25 -14.79 -7.63 -5.34
CA PRO A 25 -14.03 -6.41 -5.65
C PRO A 25 -14.80 -5.10 -5.43
N ASP A 26 -16.13 -5.14 -5.59
CA ASP A 26 -17.01 -3.98 -5.52
C ASP A 26 -17.78 -3.88 -4.20
N GLY A 27 -17.61 -4.87 -3.32
CA GLY A 27 -18.18 -4.89 -1.99
C GLY A 27 -17.68 -3.77 -1.06
N ALA A 28 -18.50 -3.47 -0.04
CA ALA A 28 -18.22 -2.42 0.92
C ALA A 28 -16.88 -2.62 1.66
N ILE A 29 -16.52 -3.86 2.01
CA ILE A 29 -15.25 -4.18 2.67
C ILE A 29 -14.07 -3.88 1.75
N SER A 30 -14.17 -4.24 0.47
CA SER A 30 -13.15 -3.97 -0.53
C SER A 30 -12.98 -2.47 -0.76
N ALA A 31 -14.07 -1.70 -0.75
CA ALA A 31 -14.02 -0.25 -0.82
C ALA A 31 -13.27 0.36 0.38
N ILE A 32 -13.51 -0.13 1.60
CA ILE A 32 -12.77 0.29 2.80
C ILE A 32 -11.28 -0.03 2.65
N TYR A 33 -10.93 -1.27 2.26
CA TYR A 33 -9.54 -1.67 2.02
C TYR A 33 -8.83 -0.77 1.01
N LYS A 34 -9.47 -0.51 -0.15
CA LYS A 34 -8.95 0.38 -1.19
C LYS A 34 -8.78 1.81 -0.67
N GLY A 35 -9.69 2.29 0.19
CA GLY A 35 -9.58 3.60 0.84
C GLY A 35 -8.36 3.71 1.75
N ILE A 36 -8.12 2.70 2.60
CA ILE A 36 -6.94 2.62 3.47
C ILE A 36 -5.66 2.61 2.62
N ALA A 37 -5.61 1.75 1.61
CA ALA A 37 -4.46 1.63 0.70
C ALA A 37 -4.16 2.97 0.00
N ARG A 38 -5.19 3.70 -0.44
CA ARG A 38 -5.02 5.04 -1.04
C ARG A 38 -4.40 6.03 -0.06
N GLN A 39 -4.83 6.06 1.21
CA GLN A 39 -4.23 6.93 2.22
C GLN A 39 -2.75 6.59 2.46
N VAL A 40 -2.41 5.30 2.49
CA VAL A 40 -1.01 4.84 2.59
C VAL A 40 -0.20 5.32 1.38
N ALA A 41 -0.73 5.14 0.16
CA ALA A 41 -0.06 5.56 -1.06
C ALA A 41 0.20 7.07 -1.10
N ILE A 42 -0.77 7.89 -0.70
CA ILE A 42 -0.61 9.35 -0.59
C ILE A 42 0.49 9.72 0.40
N ARG A 43 0.51 9.07 1.58
CA ARG A 43 1.56 9.32 2.57
C ARG A 43 2.94 8.98 2.04
N ILE A 44 3.08 7.85 1.34
CA ILE A 44 4.34 7.44 0.71
C ILE A 44 4.75 8.44 -0.37
N ALA A 45 3.81 8.89 -1.21
CA ALA A 45 4.08 9.87 -2.25
C ALA A 45 4.55 11.23 -1.69
N ASN A 46 4.06 11.61 -0.51
CA ASN A 46 4.46 12.83 0.19
C ASN A 46 5.80 12.71 0.93
N LEU A 47 6.34 11.50 1.12
CA LEU A 47 7.68 11.34 1.69
C LEU A 47 8.70 11.89 0.68
N SER A 48 9.56 12.78 1.15
CA SER A 48 10.71 13.26 0.39
C SER A 48 11.48 12.06 -0.14
N LYS A 49 11.70 12.01 -1.45
CA LYS A 49 12.53 10.94 -2.03
C LYS A 49 13.95 11.12 -1.50
N ASP A 50 14.34 10.24 -0.58
CA ASP A 50 15.73 10.13 -0.18
C ASP A 50 16.52 9.55 -1.37
N MET A 51 17.07 10.45 -2.19
CA MET A 51 17.87 10.12 -3.37
C MET A 51 19.34 9.89 -3.03
N THR A 52 19.71 9.95 -1.75
CA THR A 52 21.10 9.78 -1.27
C THR A 52 21.67 8.42 -1.68
N SER A 53 20.81 7.41 -1.87
CA SER A 53 21.21 6.08 -2.34
C SER A 53 21.27 5.91 -3.87
N LYS A 54 20.81 6.87 -4.67
CA LYS A 54 20.64 6.70 -6.12
C LYS A 54 21.76 7.29 -6.99
N PHE A 55 22.61 8.16 -6.44
CA PHE A 55 23.77 8.72 -7.16
C PHE A 55 24.99 8.81 -6.23
N PRO A 56 26.05 7.99 -6.43
CA PRO A 56 27.32 8.23 -5.76
C PRO A 56 27.94 9.55 -6.26
N SER A 57 28.61 10.31 -5.38
CA SER A 57 29.23 11.58 -5.74
C SER A 57 30.38 11.36 -6.72
N ILE A 58 30.21 11.73 -7.98
CA ILE A 58 31.29 11.70 -8.98
C ILE A 58 32.19 12.91 -8.71
N VAL A 59 33.37 12.67 -8.14
CA VAL A 59 34.39 13.70 -7.92
C VAL A 59 35.32 13.70 -9.14
N VAL A 60 35.22 14.71 -10.00
CA VAL A 60 36.17 14.87 -11.13
C VAL A 60 37.37 15.67 -10.63
N GLN A 61 38.49 14.99 -10.42
CA GLN A 61 39.77 15.63 -10.14
C GLN A 61 40.39 16.10 -11.46
N LYS A 62 40.55 17.42 -11.64
CA LYS A 62 41.30 17.97 -12.78
C LYS A 62 42.80 17.77 -12.54
N THR A 63 43.46 17.07 -13.46
CA THR A 63 44.92 17.09 -13.62
C THR A 63 45.31 18.30 -14.46
#